data_AF-A0A369Q614-F1
#
_entry.id   AF-A0A369Q614-F1
#
_cell.length_a   1.000
_cell.length_b   1.000
_cell.length_c   1.000
_cell.angle_alpha   90.00
_cell.angle_beta   90.00
_cell.angle_gamma   90.00
#
_symmetry.space_group_name_H-M   'P 1'
#
loop_
_entity.id
_entity.type
_entity.pdbx_description
1 polymer ?
#
loop_
_entity_poly.entity_id
_entity_poly.type
_entity_poly.pdbx_seq_one_letter_code
_entity_poly.pdbx_strand_id
1 'polypeptide(L)'
;MSATTGIEKHFSGTKKLSPYIGAEIGFTSTFVKSEYTGPDREISVKNGYIDDNQNPNGRPGYSQIGLNAIVGADYYFVKRFYVGMELGYGIQYKISKKIEIKENGITTYADKVNGFRQFALGAYANPGLRVGFVF
;
A
#
# COMPACT_ATOMS: atom_id res chain seq x y z
N MET A 1 -3.45 4.92 3.62
CA MET A 1 -3.91 3.93 4.62
C MET A 1 -3.69 2.54 4.07
N SER A 2 -3.19 1.61 4.88
CA SER A 2 -3.09 0.20 4.51
C SER A 2 -3.44 -0.65 5.72
N ALA A 3 -4.18 -1.72 5.49
CA ALA A 3 -4.48 -2.74 6.48
C ALA A 3 -4.26 -4.11 5.84
N THR A 4 -3.47 -4.95 6.49
CA THR A 4 -3.16 -6.30 6.03
C THR A 4 -3.36 -7.25 7.19
N THR A 5 -4.00 -8.37 6.91
CA THR A 5 -4.14 -9.48 7.86
C THR A 5 -3.74 -10.77 7.17
N GLY A 6 -3.18 -11.69 7.95
CA GLY A 6 -2.73 -12.96 7.41
C GLY A 6 -2.81 -14.08 8.44
N ILE A 7 -2.70 -15.29 7.93
CA ILE A 7 -2.55 -16.50 8.72
C ILE A 7 -1.24 -17.18 8.31
N GLU A 8 -0.50 -17.67 9.30
CA GLU A 8 0.78 -18.33 9.11
C GLU A 8 0.75 -19.71 9.77
N LYS A 9 1.38 -20.69 9.13
CA LYS A 9 1.59 -22.03 9.67
C LYS A 9 3.09 -22.27 9.77
N HIS A 10 3.57 -22.34 11.00
CA HIS A 10 4.95 -22.67 11.31
C HIS A 10 5.17 -24.17 11.26
N PHE A 11 6.29 -24.57 10.65
CA PHE A 11 6.77 -25.94 10.63
C PHE A 11 7.66 -26.19 11.84
N SER A 12 7.39 -27.29 12.54
CA SER A 12 8.27 -27.81 13.58
C SER A 12 9.40 -28.63 12.94
N GLY A 13 10.60 -28.57 13.51
CA GLY A 13 11.72 -29.37 13.02
C GLY A 13 13.09 -28.92 13.52
N THR A 14 13.25 -27.64 13.87
CA THR A 14 14.51 -27.15 14.44
C THR A 14 14.28 -26.33 15.71
N LYS A 15 15.29 -26.23 16.57
CA LYS A 15 15.21 -25.52 17.86
C LYS A 15 15.27 -23.99 17.75
N LYS A 16 15.78 -23.46 16.64
CA LYS A 16 16.06 -22.01 16.47
C LYS A 16 15.59 -21.43 15.14
N LEU A 17 15.30 -22.26 14.14
CA LEU A 17 14.76 -21.84 12.85
C LEU A 17 13.33 -22.34 12.72
N SER A 18 12.38 -21.43 12.53
CA SER A 18 10.98 -21.76 12.32
C SER A 18 10.56 -21.29 10.92
N PRO A 19 10.70 -22.16 9.90
CA PRO A 19 10.11 -21.91 8.60
C PRO A 19 8.58 -21.87 8.70
N TYR A 20 7.94 -21.04 7.88
CA TYR A 20 6.50 -20.95 7.81
C TYR A 20 6.01 -20.70 6.39
N ILE A 21 4.75 -21.09 6.16
CA ILE A 21 3.97 -20.69 4.99
C ILE A 21 2.71 -19.99 5.48
N GLY A 22 2.25 -18.99 4.75
CA GLY A 22 1.07 -18.24 5.11
C GLY A 22 0.33 -17.70 3.89
N ALA A 23 -0.80 -17.07 4.19
CA ALA A 23 -1.55 -16.28 3.23
C ALA A 23 -1.97 -14.98 3.90
N GLU A 24 -1.92 -13.89 3.14
CA GLU A 24 -2.35 -12.57 3.59
C GLU A 24 -3.33 -11.95 2.61
N ILE A 25 -4.29 -11.21 3.16
CA ILE A 25 -5.18 -10.33 2.42
C ILE A 25 -4.94 -8.90 2.89
N GLY A 26 -4.74 -8.02 1.93
CA GLY A 26 -4.42 -6.62 2.17
C GLY A 26 -5.38 -5.69 1.46
N PHE A 27 -5.72 -4.59 2.12
CA PHE A 27 -6.38 -3.44 1.52
C PHE A 27 -5.52 -2.19 1.71
N THR A 28 -5.21 -1.52 0.61
CA THR A 28 -4.48 -0.25 0.62
C THR A 28 -5.31 0.81 -0.07
N SER A 29 -5.48 1.97 0.57
CA SER A 29 -6.11 3.12 -0.05
C SER A 29 -5.28 4.38 0.18
N THR A 30 -4.92 5.03 -0.92
CA THR A 30 -4.15 6.27 -0.92
C THR A 30 -5.08 7.43 -1.24
N PHE A 31 -4.96 8.50 -0.46
CA PHE A 31 -5.67 9.75 -0.63
C PHE A 31 -4.62 10.86 -0.60
N VAL A 32 -4.74 11.82 -1.51
CA VAL A 32 -3.90 13.02 -1.54
C VAL A 32 -4.86 14.19 -1.60
N LYS A 33 -4.61 15.24 -0.82
CA LYS A 33 -5.37 16.49 -0.88
C LYS A 33 -4.36 17.62 -0.90
N SER A 34 -4.53 18.54 -1.83
CA SER A 34 -3.69 19.74 -1.95
C SER A 34 -4.59 20.95 -2.10
N GLU A 35 -4.24 22.04 -1.43
CA GLU A 35 -5.02 23.29 -1.44
C GLU A 35 -4.07 24.46 -1.68
N TYR A 36 -4.54 25.42 -2.45
CA TYR A 36 -3.89 26.70 -2.69
C TYR A 36 -4.92 27.81 -2.50
N THR A 37 -4.57 28.82 -1.72
CA THR A 37 -5.40 30.01 -1.50
C THR A 37 -4.54 31.23 -1.79
N GLY A 38 -4.82 31.91 -2.90
CA GLY A 38 -4.22 33.18 -3.28
C GLY A 38 -5.24 34.33 -3.25
N PRO A 39 -4.79 35.57 -3.53
CA PRO A 39 -5.65 36.76 -3.49
C PRO A 39 -6.86 36.70 -4.43
N ASP A 40 -6.67 36.10 -5.63
CA ASP A 40 -7.68 36.07 -6.70
C ASP A 40 -8.12 34.64 -7.09
N ARG A 41 -7.55 33.61 -6.46
CA ARG A 41 -7.69 32.23 -6.89
C ARG A 41 -7.59 31.25 -5.72
N GLU A 42 -8.63 30.42 -5.54
CA GLU A 42 -8.65 29.29 -4.62
C GLU A 42 -8.75 27.98 -5.41
N ILE A 43 -7.85 27.04 -5.13
CA ILE A 43 -7.80 25.73 -5.78
C ILE A 43 -7.73 24.64 -4.70
N SER A 44 -8.60 23.65 -4.78
CA SER A 44 -8.54 22.43 -3.97
C SER A 44 -8.53 21.21 -4.89
N VAL A 45 -7.46 20.42 -4.83
CA VAL A 45 -7.33 19.17 -5.59
C VAL A 45 -7.43 17.97 -4.64
N LYS A 46 -8.33 17.03 -4.94
CA LYS A 46 -8.38 15.71 -4.29
C LYS A 46 -7.86 14.62 -5.22
N ASN A 47 -7.17 13.66 -4.63
CA ASN A 47 -6.45 12.58 -5.29
C ASN A 47 -5.39 13.07 -6.30
N GLY A 48 -4.90 14.30 -6.15
CA GLY A 48 -3.87 14.93 -7.00
C GLY A 48 -3.11 16.00 -6.20
N TYR A 49 -2.24 16.75 -6.88
CA TYR A 49 -1.42 17.80 -6.30
C TYR A 49 -1.47 19.09 -7.12
N ILE A 50 -1.05 20.20 -6.52
CA ILE A 50 -0.87 21.49 -7.21
C ILE A 50 0.63 21.66 -7.40
N ASP A 51 1.08 21.94 -8.61
CA ASP A 51 2.51 22.17 -8.89
C ASP A 51 2.94 23.62 -8.57
N ASP A 52 4.24 23.89 -8.69
CA ASP A 52 4.82 25.21 -8.39
C ASP A 52 4.25 26.33 -9.29
N ASN A 53 3.72 25.98 -10.47
CA ASN A 53 3.06 26.92 -11.39
C ASN A 53 1.56 27.08 -11.09
N GLN A 54 1.07 26.59 -9.95
CA GLN A 54 -0.33 26.65 -9.54
C GLN A 54 -1.27 25.91 -10.49
N ASN A 55 -0.77 24.87 -11.18
CA ASN A 55 -1.60 24.03 -12.03
C ASN A 55 -1.99 22.74 -11.30
N PRO A 56 -3.27 22.35 -11.36
CA PRO A 56 -3.70 21.06 -10.83
C PRO A 56 -3.11 19.94 -11.70
N ASN A 57 -2.28 19.11 -11.09
CA ASN A 57 -1.66 17.94 -11.68
C ASN A 57 -1.93 16.72 -10.78
N GLY A 58 -1.58 15.52 -11.23
CA GLY A 58 -1.76 14.41 -10.29
C GLY A 58 -1.46 13.02 -10.79
N ARG A 59 -0.85 12.26 -9.89
CA ARG A 59 -0.94 10.80 -9.87
C ARG A 59 -2.17 10.46 -9.03
N PRO A 60 -3.22 9.84 -9.60
CA PRO A 60 -4.44 9.55 -8.88
C PRO A 60 -4.12 8.68 -7.66
N GLY A 61 -4.71 9.05 -6.53
CA GLY A 61 -4.86 8.11 -5.41
C GLY A 61 -5.53 6.83 -5.90
N TYR A 62 -5.29 5.71 -5.23
CA TYR A 62 -5.85 4.42 -5.63
C TYR A 62 -6.39 3.67 -4.42
N SER A 63 -7.29 2.73 -4.68
CA SER A 63 -7.63 1.65 -3.76
C SER A 63 -7.17 0.34 -4.35
N GLN A 64 -6.59 -0.52 -3.53
CA GLN A 64 -6.01 -1.79 -3.92
C GLN A 64 -6.45 -2.85 -2.94
N ILE A 65 -6.85 -4.00 -3.46
CA ILE A 65 -7.01 -5.24 -2.70
C ILE A 65 -5.97 -6.24 -3.22
N GLY A 66 -5.34 -6.98 -2.32
CA GLY A 66 -4.35 -7.98 -2.67
C GLY A 66 -4.54 -9.26 -1.87
N LEU A 67 -4.24 -10.39 -2.50
CA LEU A 67 -4.13 -11.70 -1.87
C LEU A 67 -2.74 -12.24 -2.19
N ASN A 68 -1.97 -12.55 -1.15
CA ASN A 68 -0.61 -13.04 -1.31
C ASN A 68 -0.42 -14.35 -0.54
N ALA A 69 0.30 -15.29 -1.15
CA ALA A 69 0.93 -16.40 -0.45
C ALA A 69 2.30 -15.94 0.03
N ILE A 70 2.66 -16.27 1.27
CA ILE A 70 3.94 -15.90 1.87
C ILE A 70 4.68 -17.15 2.33
N VAL A 71 6.00 -17.14 2.19
CA VAL A 71 6.90 -18.11 2.79
C VAL A 71 7.98 -17.35 3.52
N GLY A 72 8.34 -17.80 4.71
CA GLY A 72 9.35 -17.12 5.51
C GLY A 72 10.03 -18.06 6.48
N ALA A 73 11.00 -17.50 7.19
CA ALA A 73 11.69 -18.23 8.24
C ALA A 73 12.12 -17.27 9.34
N ASP A 74 11.82 -17.67 10.58
CA ASP A 74 12.18 -16.93 11.80
C ASP A 74 13.36 -17.60 12.50
N TYR A 75 14.43 -16.85 12.72
CA TYR A 75 15.59 -17.28 13.49
C TYR A 75 15.56 -16.72 14.92
N TYR A 76 15.44 -17.59 15.90
CA TYR A 76 15.40 -17.26 17.33
C TYR A 76 16.82 -17.14 17.90
N PHE A 77 17.24 -15.90 18.15
CA PHE A 77 18.52 -15.60 18.78
C PHE A 77 18.45 -15.64 20.31
N VAL A 78 17.26 -15.38 20.87
CA VAL A 78 16.90 -15.65 22.28
C VAL A 78 15.59 -16.44 22.29
N LYS A 79 15.31 -17.21 23.35
CA LYS A 79 14.11 -18.08 23.47
C LYS A 79 12.78 -17.44 23.04
N ARG A 80 12.66 -16.12 23.11
CA ARG A 80 11.45 -15.37 22.78
C ARG A 80 11.65 -14.30 21.71
N PHE A 81 12.86 -14.11 21.21
CA PHE A 81 13.14 -13.07 20.22
C PHE A 81 13.65 -13.70 18.94
N TYR A 82 13.05 -13.31 17.82
CA TYR A 82 13.43 -13.79 16.51
C TYR A 82 13.73 -12.65 15.54
N VAL A 83 14.56 -12.97 14.55
CA VAL A 83 14.76 -12.20 13.32
C VAL A 83 14.24 -13.05 12.17
N GLY A 84 13.30 -12.51 11.39
CA GLY A 84 12.66 -13.21 10.29
C GLY A 84 12.89 -12.57 8.93
N MET A 85 12.80 -13.40 7.89
CA MET A 85 12.70 -12.96 6.49
C MET A 85 11.46 -13.57 5.84
N GLU A 86 10.87 -12.84 4.89
CA GLU A 86 9.64 -13.24 4.22
C GLU A 86 9.67 -12.90 2.73
N LEU A 87 9.23 -13.87 1.93
CA LEU A 87 8.99 -13.77 0.51
C LEU A 87 7.50 -13.95 0.26
N GLY A 88 6.92 -13.05 -0.54
CA GLY A 88 5.53 -13.08 -0.94
C GLY A 88 5.38 -13.28 -2.45
N TYR A 89 4.29 -13.91 -2.83
CA TYR A 89 3.82 -13.98 -4.20
C TYR A 89 2.32 -13.78 -4.22
N GLY A 90 1.83 -12.86 -5.04
CA GLY A 90 0.40 -12.57 -4.96
C GLY A 90 -0.18 -11.79 -6.10
N ILE A 91 -1.50 -11.72 -6.04
CA ILE A 91 -2.36 -11.01 -6.96
C ILE A 91 -2.82 -9.71 -6.33
N GLN A 92 -2.86 -8.66 -7.13
CA GLN A 92 -3.30 -7.35 -6.70
C GLN A 92 -4.25 -6.77 -7.73
N TYR A 93 -5.38 -6.26 -7.24
CA TYR A 93 -6.34 -5.52 -8.03
C TYR A 93 -6.39 -4.08 -7.55
N LYS A 94 -6.00 -3.15 -8.43
CA LYS A 94 -5.91 -1.72 -8.14
C LYS A 94 -6.93 -0.94 -8.97
N ILE A 95 -7.64 -0.05 -8.32
CA ILE A 95 -8.60 0.88 -8.91
C ILE A 95 -8.09 2.30 -8.63
N SER A 96 -7.81 3.05 -9.69
CA SER A 96 -7.43 4.46 -9.59
C SER A 96 -8.67 5.32 -9.30
N LYS A 97 -8.55 6.26 -8.35
CA LYS A 97 -9.59 7.23 -8.02
C LYS A 97 -9.56 8.38 -9.01
N LYS A 98 -10.71 9.04 -9.17
CA LYS A 98 -10.80 10.26 -9.97
C LYS A 98 -10.12 11.42 -9.26
N ILE A 99 -9.47 12.28 -10.04
CA ILE A 99 -8.94 13.56 -9.56
C ILE A 99 -10.08 14.58 -9.62
N GLU A 100 -10.39 15.18 -8.48
CA GLU A 100 -11.40 16.23 -8.35
C GLU A 100 -10.66 17.55 -8.16
N ILE A 101 -10.94 18.53 -9.02
CA ILE A 101 -10.34 19.86 -8.99
C ILE A 101 -11.48 20.83 -8.68
N LYS A 102 -11.37 21.55 -7.57
CA LYS A 102 -12.25 22.67 -7.24
C LYS A 102 -11.48 23.95 -7.44
N GLU A 103 -11.98 24.84 -8.29
CA GLU A 103 -11.41 26.16 -8.50
C GLU A 103 -12.50 27.22 -8.32
N ASN A 104 -12.31 28.14 -7.38
CA ASN A 104 -13.27 29.20 -7.03
C ASN A 104 -14.72 28.69 -6.84
N GLY A 105 -14.87 27.54 -6.19
CA GLY A 105 -16.17 26.89 -5.93
C GLY A 105 -16.73 26.02 -7.06
N ILE A 106 -16.13 26.04 -8.26
CA ILE A 106 -16.53 25.20 -9.40
C ILE A 106 -15.75 23.88 -9.35
N THR A 107 -16.46 22.76 -9.39
CA THR A 107 -15.84 21.42 -9.37
C THR A 107 -15.74 20.85 -10.79
N THR A 108 -14.54 20.46 -11.18
CA THR A 108 -14.24 19.74 -12.43
C THR A 108 -13.52 18.42 -12.12
N TYR A 109 -13.55 17.48 -13.06
CA TYR A 109 -12.83 16.21 -12.95
C TYR A 109 -11.74 16.16 -14.01
N ALA A 110 -10.53 15.76 -13.66
CA ALA A 110 -9.47 15.64 -14.65
C ALA A 110 -9.71 14.40 -15.53
N ASP A 111 -9.87 14.61 -16.85
CA ASP A 111 -10.16 13.53 -17.80
C ASP A 111 -8.98 12.57 -18.03
N LYS A 112 -7.73 13.03 -17.82
CA LYS A 112 -6.52 12.30 -18.22
C LYS A 112 -6.17 11.07 -17.37
N VAL A 113 -6.83 10.82 -16.24
CA VAL A 113 -6.46 9.71 -15.34
C VAL A 113 -7.65 8.94 -14.76
N ASN A 114 -8.74 8.89 -15.53
CA ASN A 114 -10.00 8.30 -15.07
C ASN A 114 -9.92 6.78 -14.91
N GLY A 115 -10.05 6.31 -13.66
CA GLY A 115 -10.63 4.99 -13.35
C GLY A 115 -9.86 3.78 -13.88
N PHE A 116 -8.55 3.89 -14.12
CA PHE A 116 -7.75 2.76 -14.58
C PHE A 116 -7.78 1.62 -13.56
N ARG A 117 -8.08 0.42 -14.07
CA ARG A 117 -8.08 -0.85 -13.32
C ARG A 117 -6.83 -1.62 -13.72
N GLN A 118 -6.04 -2.00 -12.73
CA GLN A 118 -4.82 -2.77 -12.94
C GLN A 118 -4.94 -4.11 -12.21
N PHE A 119 -4.68 -5.18 -12.93
CA PHE A 119 -4.39 -6.48 -12.35
C PHE A 119 -2.87 -6.69 -12.40
N ALA A 120 -2.29 -7.12 -11.28
CA ALA A 120 -0.87 -7.45 -11.20
C ALA A 120 -0.70 -8.79 -10.49
N LEU A 121 0.24 -9.59 -10.99
CA LEU A 121 0.71 -10.81 -10.37
C LEU A 121 2.23 -10.70 -10.26
N GLY A 122 2.80 -10.99 -9.09
CA GLY A 122 4.24 -10.92 -8.94
C GLY A 122 4.78 -11.43 -7.62
N ALA A 123 6.08 -11.74 -7.66
CA ALA A 123 6.88 -12.00 -6.47
C ALA A 123 7.35 -10.68 -5.85
N TYR A 124 7.40 -10.63 -4.53
CA TYR A 124 8.05 -9.57 -3.78
C TYR A 124 8.78 -10.17 -2.59
N ALA A 125 9.90 -9.57 -2.22
CA ALA A 125 10.54 -9.82 -0.94
C ALA A 125 10.21 -8.63 -0.05
N ASN A 126 9.82 -8.89 1.20
CA ASN A 126 9.77 -7.82 2.20
C ASN A 126 11.22 -7.58 2.67
N PRO A 127 11.89 -6.46 2.31
CA PRO A 127 13.29 -6.25 2.66
C PRO A 127 13.49 -5.90 4.14
N GLY A 128 12.40 -5.76 4.91
CA GLY A 128 12.44 -5.49 6.33
C GLY A 128 12.75 -6.75 7.13
N LEU A 129 13.76 -6.68 8.00
CA LEU A 129 13.99 -7.68 9.04
C LEU A 129 12.79 -7.66 10.01
N ARG A 130 12.07 -8.78 10.13
CA ARG A 130 11.00 -8.92 11.12
C ARG A 130 11.62 -9.17 12.48
N VAL A 131 11.37 -8.31 13.46
CA VAL A 131 11.74 -8.56 14.87
C VAL A 131 10.46 -8.77 15.65
N GLY A 132 10.33 -9.93 16.29
CA GLY A 132 9.13 -10.27 17.07
C GLY A 132 9.44 -10.92 18.40
N PHE A 133 8.45 -10.83 19.29
CA PHE A 133 8.47 -11.46 20.61
C PHE A 133 7.36 -12.51 20.72
N VAL A 134 7.70 -13.71 21.17
CA VAL A 134 6.75 -14.82 21.41
C VAL A 134 6.61 -15.05 22.92
N PHE A 135 5.37 -15.05 23.43
CA PHE A 135 5.05 -15.20 24.87
C PHE A 135 5.14 -16.65 25.34
#